data_AF-A0A918VQN2-F1
#
_entry.id   AF-A0A918VQN2-F1
#
_cell.length_a   1.000
_cell.length_b   1.000
_cell.length_c   1.000
_cell.angle_alpha   90.00
_cell.angle_beta   90.00
_cell.angle_gamma   90.00
#
_symmetry.space_group_name_H-M   'P 1'
#
loop_
_entity.id
_entity.type
_entity.pdbx_description
1 polymer ?
#
loop_
_entity_poly.entity_id
_entity_poly.type
_entity_poly.pdbx_seq_one_letter_code
_entity_poly.pdbx_strand_id
1 'polypeptide(L)'
;MTCITLPWPDKKLSPNARTHWAPKAAAAKAARTDAGWAVRAAVEKKPDWHSVSVSMLFCPPDGRRRDRDNLISSMQAATDGIADALGIDDSKFVCTYAIGPVVKGGEVRVCLSEHQLLRRHRCKPLNTPQPIRCVRNTGRGMTGSIPRVR
;
A
#
# COMPACT_ATOMS: atom_id res chain seq x y z
N MET A 1 -13.45 -3.48 -2.86
CA MET A 1 -12.48 -2.71 -3.66
C MET A 1 -13.26 -1.66 -4.39
N THR A 2 -12.98 -0.39 -4.14
CA THR A 2 -13.69 0.76 -4.73
C THR A 2 -12.73 1.50 -5.62
N CYS A 3 -13.05 1.68 -6.90
CA CYS A 3 -12.19 2.39 -7.84
C CYS A 3 -12.87 3.68 -8.32
N ILE A 4 -12.08 4.74 -8.39
CA ILE A 4 -12.48 6.06 -8.85
C ILE A 4 -11.50 6.55 -9.92
N THR A 5 -11.99 7.39 -10.83
CA THR A 5 -11.16 8.04 -11.84
C THR A 5 -11.05 9.51 -11.50
N LEU A 6 -9.82 10.02 -11.42
CA LEU A 6 -9.51 11.42 -11.17
C LEU A 6 -8.89 12.05 -12.42
N PRO A 7 -9.09 13.35 -12.62
CA PRO A 7 -8.43 14.07 -13.71
C PRO A 7 -6.91 14.05 -13.53
N TRP A 8 -6.17 14.18 -14.64
CA TRP A 8 -4.73 14.32 -14.59
C TRP A 8 -4.31 15.53 -13.74
N PRO A 9 -3.30 15.41 -12.84
CA PRO A 9 -2.92 16.49 -11.95
C PRO A 9 -2.42 17.73 -12.70
N ASP A 10 -2.80 18.92 -12.22
CA ASP A 10 -2.34 20.19 -12.76
C ASP A 10 -0.81 20.28 -12.62
N LYS A 11 -0.13 20.74 -13.68
CA LYS A 11 1.32 20.95 -13.73
C LYS A 11 1.81 21.87 -12.61
N LYS A 12 0.97 22.79 -12.12
CA LYS A 12 1.28 23.71 -11.00
C LYS A 12 1.51 22.98 -9.67
N LEU A 13 0.98 21.76 -9.52
CA LEU A 13 1.17 20.93 -8.33
C LEU A 13 2.52 20.22 -8.31
N SER A 14 3.22 20.18 -9.46
CA SER A 14 4.56 19.63 -9.52
C SER A 14 5.49 20.37 -8.54
N PRO A 15 6.30 19.65 -7.75
CA PRO A 15 7.24 20.28 -6.82
C PRO A 15 8.26 21.16 -7.54
N ASN A 16 8.58 20.83 -8.79
CA ASN A 16 9.49 21.60 -9.64
C ASN A 16 8.80 22.79 -10.36
N ALA A 17 7.49 22.99 -10.15
CA ALA A 17 6.81 24.15 -10.70
C ALA A 17 7.20 25.40 -9.93
N ARG A 18 7.86 26.35 -10.61
CA ARG A 18 8.13 27.70 -10.08
C ARG A 18 6.89 28.60 -10.20
N THR A 19 5.79 28.16 -9.59
CA THR A 19 4.50 28.85 -9.63
C THR A 19 4.27 29.62 -8.33
N HIS A 20 3.63 30.79 -8.40
CA HIS A 20 3.25 31.56 -7.21
C HIS A 20 2.36 30.74 -6.26
N TRP A 21 2.46 30.96 -4.96
CA TRP A 21 1.78 30.14 -3.94
C TRP A 21 0.25 30.17 -4.08
N ALA A 22 -0.33 31.31 -4.49
CA ALA A 22 -1.79 31.45 -4.64
C ALA A 22 -2.39 30.51 -5.71
N PRO A 23 -1.91 30.50 -6.98
CA PRO A 23 -2.41 29.54 -7.97
C PRO A 23 -2.08 28.08 -7.64
N LYS A 24 -0.96 27.81 -6.94
CA LYS A 24 -0.66 26.45 -6.45
C LYS A 24 -1.68 25.99 -5.40
N ALA A 25 -2.02 26.85 -4.45
CA ALA A 25 -3.02 26.57 -3.42
C ALA A 25 -4.42 26.38 -4.04
N ALA A 26 -4.78 27.17 -5.05
CA ALA A 26 -6.04 27.00 -5.78
C ALA A 26 -6.12 25.64 -6.49
N ALA A 27 -5.05 25.24 -7.19
CA ALA A 27 -4.98 23.92 -7.84
C ALA A 27 -5.03 22.77 -6.82
N ALA A 28 -4.38 22.92 -5.67
CA ALA A 28 -4.38 21.90 -4.62
C ALA A 28 -5.78 21.74 -4.01
N LYS A 29 -6.47 22.86 -3.75
CA LYS A 29 -7.84 22.85 -3.27
C LYS A 29 -8.80 22.19 -4.25
N ALA A 30 -8.66 22.47 -5.55
CA ALA A 30 -9.46 21.82 -6.59
C ALA A 30 -9.24 20.30 -6.59
N ALA A 31 -7.97 19.85 -6.66
CA ALA A 31 -7.63 18.42 -6.66
C ALA A 31 -8.16 17.68 -5.40
N ARG A 32 -8.03 18.30 -4.22
CA ARG A 32 -8.55 17.77 -2.95
C ARG A 32 -10.07 17.65 -2.97
N THR A 33 -10.75 18.68 -3.46
CA THR A 33 -12.21 18.73 -3.53
C THR A 33 -12.73 17.66 -4.50
N ASP A 34 -12.18 17.60 -5.71
CA ASP A 34 -12.56 16.63 -6.74
C ASP A 34 -12.38 15.19 -6.26
N ALA A 35 -11.23 14.90 -5.64
CA ALA A 35 -10.96 13.59 -5.08
C ALA A 35 -11.94 13.22 -3.95
N GLY A 36 -12.22 14.16 -3.05
CA GLY A 36 -13.19 13.96 -1.97
C GLY A 36 -14.61 13.68 -2.49
N TRP A 37 -15.05 14.41 -3.52
CA TRP A 37 -16.36 14.16 -4.15
C TRP A 37 -16.41 12.82 -4.88
N ALA A 38 -15.36 12.47 -5.62
CA ALA A 38 -15.29 11.20 -6.33
C ALA A 38 -15.38 10.00 -5.37
N VAL A 39 -14.69 10.06 -4.22
CA VAL A 39 -14.80 9.02 -3.18
C VAL A 39 -16.20 8.97 -2.59
N ARG A 40 -16.79 10.13 -2.22
CA ARG A 40 -18.14 10.18 -1.66
C ARG A 40 -19.20 9.65 -2.61
N ALA A 41 -19.02 9.86 -3.92
CA ALA A 41 -19.91 9.32 -4.94
C ALA A 41 -19.75 7.80 -5.13
N ALA A 42 -18.54 7.26 -4.95
CA ALA A 42 -18.25 5.85 -5.14
C ALA A 42 -18.45 4.99 -3.88
N VAL A 43 -18.47 5.61 -2.69
CA VAL A 43 -18.58 4.95 -1.39
C VAL A 43 -19.94 5.30 -0.77
N GLU A 44 -20.91 4.40 -0.88
CA GLU A 44 -22.26 4.59 -0.32
C GLU A 44 -22.25 4.67 1.21
N LYS A 45 -21.38 3.88 1.86
CA LYS A 45 -21.23 3.85 3.32
C LYS A 45 -19.75 3.90 3.68
N LYS A 46 -19.40 4.78 4.62
CA LYS A 46 -18.03 4.87 5.14
C LYS A 46 -17.57 3.50 5.65
N PRO A 47 -16.50 2.92 5.08
CA PRO A 47 -15.99 1.66 5.55
C PRO A 47 -15.26 1.84 6.89
N ASP A 48 -15.45 0.89 7.80
CA ASP A 48 -14.72 0.84 9.08
C ASP A 48 -13.36 0.16 8.88
N TRP A 49 -12.51 0.77 8.05
CA TRP A 49 -11.17 0.23 7.75
C TRP A 49 -10.15 0.76 8.74
N HIS A 50 -9.36 -0.14 9.34
CA HIS A 50 -8.26 0.27 10.20
C HIS A 50 -7.09 0.86 9.38
N SER A 51 -6.84 0.35 8.18
CA SER A 51 -5.79 0.82 7.28
C SER A 51 -6.28 0.68 5.83
N VAL A 52 -5.85 1.60 4.96
CA VAL A 52 -6.34 1.69 3.58
C VAL A 52 -5.18 1.44 2.63
N SER A 53 -5.36 0.54 1.68
CA SER A 53 -4.46 0.40 0.55
C SER A 53 -4.98 1.28 -0.59
N VAL A 54 -4.14 2.20 -1.04
CA VAL A 54 -4.43 3.14 -2.12
C VAL A 54 -3.55 2.77 -3.31
N SER A 55 -4.16 2.27 -4.37
CA SER A 55 -3.47 1.91 -5.62
C SER A 55 -3.72 2.97 -6.68
N MET A 56 -2.68 3.66 -7.12
CA MET A 56 -2.76 4.74 -8.10
C MET A 56 -2.16 4.30 -9.45
N LEU A 57 -2.97 4.25 -10.49
CA LEU A 57 -2.50 4.04 -11.87
C LEU A 57 -2.50 5.37 -12.61
N PHE A 58 -1.30 5.86 -12.94
CA PHE A 58 -1.10 7.08 -13.69
C PHE A 58 -1.17 6.80 -15.20
N CYS A 59 -2.23 7.28 -15.86
CA CYS A 59 -2.38 7.21 -17.31
C CYS A 59 -2.07 8.58 -17.94
N PRO A 60 -0.84 8.82 -18.41
CA PRO A 60 -0.42 10.15 -18.86
C PRO A 60 -1.13 10.63 -20.13
N PRO A 61 -1.27 11.95 -20.32
CA PRO A 61 -1.89 12.54 -21.52
C PRO A 61 -1.04 12.41 -22.78
N ASP A 62 0.28 12.31 -22.61
CA ASP A 62 1.25 12.25 -23.69
C ASP A 62 2.41 11.31 -23.30
N GLY A 63 3.18 10.86 -24.30
CA GLY A 63 4.32 9.95 -24.09
C GLY A 63 5.58 10.61 -23.52
N ARG A 64 5.51 11.84 -22.99
CA ARG A 64 6.70 12.49 -22.42
C ARG A 64 7.11 11.77 -21.14
N ARG A 65 8.42 11.56 -21.00
CA ARG A 65 9.02 11.04 -19.78
C ARG A 65 8.75 12.03 -18.63
N ARG A 66 8.20 11.51 -17.53
CA ARG A 66 7.90 12.25 -16.30
C ARG A 66 8.56 11.53 -15.13
N ASP A 67 9.06 12.30 -14.17
CA ASP A 67 9.62 11.73 -12.95
C ASP A 67 8.48 11.19 -12.07
N ARG A 68 8.67 9.98 -11.54
CA ARG A 68 7.66 9.31 -10.70
C ARG A 68 7.40 10.08 -9.42
N ASP A 69 8.45 10.60 -8.79
CA ASP A 69 8.32 11.36 -7.54
C ASP A 69 7.50 12.63 -7.75
N ASN A 70 7.68 13.30 -8.91
CA ASN A 70 6.87 14.48 -9.25
C ASN A 70 5.39 14.13 -9.40
N LEU A 71 5.06 12.95 -9.96
CA LEU A 71 3.67 12.49 -10.07
C LEU A 71 3.06 12.20 -8.70
N ILE A 72 3.81 11.53 -7.83
CA ILE A 72 3.38 11.18 -6.47
C ILE A 72 3.15 12.46 -5.65
N SER A 73 4.10 13.40 -5.68
CA SER A 73 3.96 14.69 -4.99
C SER A 73 2.76 15.49 -5.50
N SER A 74 2.51 15.47 -6.81
CA SER A 74 1.35 16.17 -7.39
C SER A 74 0.01 15.59 -6.95
N MET A 75 -0.03 14.31 -6.58
CA MET A 75 -1.22 13.62 -6.09
C MET A 75 -1.45 13.78 -4.59
N GLN A 76 -0.53 14.37 -3.84
CA GLN A 76 -0.66 14.50 -2.38
C GLN A 76 -1.96 15.19 -1.99
N ALA A 77 -2.31 16.29 -2.67
CA ALA A 77 -3.57 17.00 -2.42
C ALA A 77 -4.82 16.14 -2.68
N ALA A 78 -4.78 15.25 -3.67
CA ALA A 78 -5.87 14.33 -3.94
C ALA A 78 -5.95 13.23 -2.88
N THR A 79 -4.81 12.70 -2.42
CA THR A 79 -4.74 11.74 -1.30
C THR A 79 -5.34 12.32 -0.03
N ASP A 80 -5.03 13.58 0.30
CA ASP A 80 -5.63 14.29 1.43
C ASP A 80 -7.16 14.37 1.31
N GLY A 81 -7.66 14.60 0.08
CA GLY A 81 -9.10 14.63 -0.19
C GLY A 81 -9.79 13.28 -0.02
N ILE A 82 -9.08 12.20 -0.39
CA ILE A 82 -9.53 10.82 -0.15
C ILE A 82 -9.58 10.54 1.35
N ALA A 83 -8.56 10.94 2.11
CA ALA A 83 -8.50 10.81 3.57
C ALA A 83 -9.66 11.55 4.25
N ASP A 84 -9.92 12.81 3.87
CA ASP A 84 -11.06 13.58 4.38
C ASP A 84 -12.41 12.92 4.09
N ALA A 85 -12.58 12.33 2.90
CA ALA A 85 -13.82 11.68 2.50
C ALA A 85 -14.06 10.38 3.28
N LEU A 86 -13.02 9.58 3.47
CA LEU A 86 -13.09 8.34 4.25
C LEU A 86 -13.17 8.61 5.76
N GLY A 87 -12.59 9.72 6.23
CA GLY A 87 -12.44 10.02 7.66
C GLY A 87 -11.35 9.17 8.32
N ILE A 88 -10.36 8.72 7.54
CA ILE A 88 -9.23 7.93 8.01
C ILE A 88 -7.98 8.78 7.88
N ASP A 89 -7.13 8.71 8.91
CA ASP A 89 -5.85 9.41 8.95
C ASP A 89 -4.91 8.95 7.82
N ASP A 90 -4.18 9.88 7.21
CA ASP A 90 -3.28 9.65 6.08
C ASP A 90 -2.10 8.74 6.46
N SER A 91 -1.69 8.75 7.74
CA SER A 91 -0.67 7.88 8.32
C SER A 91 -0.97 6.38 8.16
N LYS A 92 -2.24 6.01 7.95
CA LYS A 92 -2.70 4.63 7.80
C LYS A 92 -2.82 4.19 6.35
N PHE A 93 -2.40 5.03 5.40
CA PHE A 93 -2.50 4.78 3.98
C PHE A 93 -1.25 4.04 3.51
N VAL A 94 -1.47 2.94 2.81
CA VAL A 94 -0.41 2.21 2.11
C VAL A 94 -0.58 2.47 0.63
N CYS A 95 0.19 3.44 0.14
CA CYS A 95 0.14 3.89 -1.24
C CYS A 95 1.02 3.01 -2.14
N THR A 96 0.44 2.53 -3.23
CA THR A 96 1.14 1.86 -4.33
C THR A 96 0.85 2.61 -5.61
N TYR A 97 1.80 2.65 -6.52
CA TYR A 97 1.63 3.35 -7.79
C TYR A 97 2.20 2.58 -8.97
N ALA A 98 1.59 2.78 -10.13
CA ALA A 98 2.06 2.25 -11.41
C ALA A 98 1.83 3.29 -12.52
N ILE A 99 2.62 3.20 -13.58
CA ILE A 99 2.41 3.98 -14.81
C ILE A 99 1.66 3.08 -15.79
N GLY A 100 0.50 3.55 -16.24
CA GLY A 100 -0.35 2.88 -17.20
C GLY A 100 -0.16 3.39 -18.63
N PRO A 101 -1.07 3.00 -19.55
CA PRO A 101 -1.04 3.46 -20.93
C PRO A 101 -1.35 4.96 -21.06
N VAL A 102 -0.96 5.55 -22.18
CA VAL A 102 -1.27 6.93 -22.53
C VAL A 102 -2.76 7.05 -22.88
N VAL A 103 -3.46 8.00 -22.26
CA VAL A 103 -4.90 8.25 -22.48
C VAL A 103 -5.08 9.72 -22.84
N LYS A 104 -5.87 10.04 -23.87
CA LYS A 104 -6.11 11.43 -24.28
C LYS A 104 -6.70 12.25 -23.12
N GLY A 105 -6.04 13.35 -22.77
CA GLY A 105 -6.43 14.20 -21.62
C GLY A 105 -5.80 13.77 -20.29
N GLY A 106 -5.34 12.53 -20.19
CA GLY A 106 -4.72 11.96 -19.00
C GLY A 106 -5.73 11.71 -17.89
N GLU A 107 -5.52 10.63 -17.15
CA GLU A 107 -6.34 10.28 -16.00
C GLU A 107 -5.52 9.56 -14.94
N VAL A 108 -6.00 9.58 -13.70
CA VAL A 108 -5.43 8.79 -12.61
C VAL A 108 -6.53 7.90 -12.06
N ARG A 109 -6.34 6.58 -12.18
CA ARG A 109 -7.28 5.61 -11.62
C ARG A 109 -6.82 5.27 -10.21
N VAL A 110 -7.66 5.52 -9.23
CA VAL A 110 -7.37 5.23 -7.82
C VAL A 110 -8.27 4.12 -7.36
N CYS A 111 -7.69 3.03 -6.88
CA CYS A 111 -8.42 1.93 -6.26
C CYS A 111 -8.12 1.88 -4.76
N LEU A 112 -9.18 1.77 -3.98
CA LEU A 112 -9.18 1.74 -2.52
C LEU A 112 -9.61 0.35 -2.06
N SER A 113 -8.86 -0.21 -1.13
CA SER A 113 -9.22 -1.45 -0.46
C SER A 113 -8.76 -1.43 1.00
N GLU A 114 -9.35 -2.27 1.83
CA GLU A 114 -8.83 -2.50 3.17
C GLU A 114 -7.41 -3.05 3.07
N HIS A 115 -6.47 -2.42 3.75
CA HIS A 115 -5.13 -2.97 3.90
C HIS A 115 -5.15 -3.97 5.05
N GLN A 116 -5.13 -5.25 4.68
CA GLN A 116 -4.89 -6.32 5.64
C GLN A 116 -3.43 -6.23 6.10
N LEU A 117 -3.18 -5.50 7.18
CA LEU A 117 -2.01 -5.77 8.00
C LEU A 117 -2.09 -7.26 8.30
N LEU A 118 -1.16 -8.06 7.77
CA LEU A 118 -0.87 -9.37 8.31
C LEU A 118 -0.75 -9.11 9.80
N ARG A 119 -1.78 -9.50 10.56
CA ARG A 119 -1.77 -9.35 12.01
C ARG A 119 -0.42 -9.94 12.36
N ARG A 120 0.44 -9.16 13.02
CA ARG A 120 1.55 -9.74 13.75
C ARG A 120 0.86 -10.72 14.69
N HIS A 121 0.67 -11.97 14.26
CA HIS A 121 0.74 -13.09 15.15
C HIS A 121 2.00 -12.76 15.91
N ARG A 122 1.84 -12.36 17.18
CA ARG A 122 2.96 -12.26 18.10
C ARG A 122 3.79 -13.47 17.76
N CYS A 123 4.96 -13.27 17.15
CA CYS A 123 5.86 -14.37 16.90
C CYS A 123 6.04 -14.98 18.29
N LYS A 124 5.46 -16.16 18.53
CA LYS A 124 5.76 -16.92 19.73
C LYS A 124 7.28 -17.02 19.67
N PRO A 125 8.02 -16.52 20.67
CA PRO A 125 9.46 -16.66 20.64
C PRO A 125 9.75 -18.15 20.48
N LEU A 126 10.48 -18.50 19.42
CA LEU A 126 11.05 -19.83 19.23
C LEU A 126 12.17 -19.98 20.26
N ASN A 127 11.79 -20.10 21.53
CA ASN A 127 12.73 -20.49 22.57
C ASN A 127 11.99 -21.15 23.74
N THR A 128 11.51 -22.36 23.50
CA THR A 128 11.42 -23.36 24.57
C THR A 128 12.57 -24.33 24.33
N PRO A 129 13.60 -24.37 25.19
CA PRO A 129 14.54 -25.48 25.18
C PRO A 129 13.74 -26.75 25.49
N GLN A 130 13.64 -27.65 24.52
CA GLN A 130 13.13 -29.00 24.78
C GLN A 130 14.02 -29.61 25.87
N PRO A 131 13.48 -30.12 26.99
CA PRO A 131 14.31 -30.84 27.93
C PRO A 131 14.85 -32.08 27.23
N ILE A 132 16.18 -32.17 27.10
CA ILE A 132 16.86 -33.38 26.67
C ILE A 132 16.48 -34.45 27.69
N ARG A 133 15.56 -35.34 27.28
CA ARG A 133 15.20 -36.50 28.07
C ARG A 133 16.41 -37.43 28.01
N CYS A 134 17.27 -37.35 29.03
CA CYS A 134 18.36 -38.28 29.25
C CYS A 134 17.75 -39.67 29.43
N VAL A 135 17.73 -40.47 28.36
CA VAL A 135 17.35 -41.88 28.40
C VAL A 135 18.41 -42.58 29.22
N ARG A 136 18.10 -42.85 30.50
CA ARG A 136 18.89 -43.74 31.34
C ARG A 136 18.88 -45.12 30.69
N ASN A 137 20.01 -45.49 30.10
CA ASN A 137 20.26 -46.81 29.56
C ASN A 137 20.43 -47.80 30.73
N THR A 138 19.35 -48.40 31.21
CA THR A 138 19.40 -49.55 32.12
C THR A 138 19.57 -50.80 31.28
N GLY A 139 20.76 -51.38 31.31
CA GLY A 139 21.13 -52.55 30.53
C GLY A 139 20.39 -53.84 30.90
N ARG A 140 20.23 -54.69 29.89
CA ARG A 140 20.11 -56.18 29.87
C ARG A 140 20.19 -56.53 28.37
N GLY A 141 21.28 -57.05 27.84
CA GLY A 141 21.78 -58.39 28.08
C GLY A 141 21.15 -59.33 27.04
N MET A 142 21.80 -59.58 25.91
CA MET A 142 21.50 -60.71 25.03
C MET A 142 22.66 -61.03 24.09
N THR A 143 23.07 -62.28 24.18
CA THR A 143 24.14 -63.01 23.49
C THR A 143 23.87 -63.15 21.98
N GLY A 144 24.92 -63.05 21.15
CA GLY A 144 24.79 -63.25 19.71
C GLY A 144 26.14 -63.34 18.97
N SER A 145 26.65 -64.56 18.91
CA SER A 145 27.65 -65.20 18.04
C SER A 145 28.12 -64.45 16.77
N ILE A 146 29.45 -64.36 16.62
CA ILE A 146 30.19 -63.85 15.45
C ILE A 146 30.35 -64.95 14.40
N PRO A 147 30.07 -64.72 13.09
CA PRO A 147 30.62 -65.55 12.02
C PRO A 147 31.91 -64.93 11.46
N ARG A 148 32.93 -65.79 11.40
CA ARG A 148 34.30 -65.56 10.93
C ARG A 148 34.31 -65.54 9.39
N VAL A 149 34.75 -64.43 8.78
CA VAL A 149 35.01 -64.36 7.33
C VAL A 149 36.37 -65.00 7.05
N ARG A 150 36.40 -65.87 6.04
CA ARG A 150 37.58 -66.54 5.51
C ARG A 150 37.92 -65.93 4.16
#